data_AF-A0A067MSQ5-F1
#
_entry.id   AF-A0A067MSQ5-F1
#
_cell.length_a   1.000
_cell.length_b   1.000
_cell.length_c   1.000
_cell.angle_alpha   90.00
_cell.angle_beta   90.00
_cell.angle_gamma   90.00
#
_symmetry.space_group_name_H-M   'P 1'
#
loop_
_entity.id
_entity.type
_entity.pdbx_description
1 polymer ?
#
loop_
_entity_poly.entity_id
_entity_poly.type
_entity_poly.pdbx_seq_one_letter_code
_entity_poly.pdbx_strand_id
1 'polypeptide(L)'
;MFMQRAYLLLGGGDIPAVVKALLNMKGPNAILPCRSCNIRGFLRQAKEVDLAATKTESDDLAKEYGIKETPILSHLSLLKFPASFPPDFMHIMENLIPHLVDHYTGAFKGLDEGHVWEAIRQAAVDTGDTIPSSYGRRIPDISSARTQFTAEAWFVWTTLLAPELLHKQFTNNKYYDHFARLVKLINLCLGWTITKDQLSQIRVGFIEWVEDYERYVPI
;
A
#
# COMPACT_ATOMS: atom_id res chain seq x y z
N MET A 1 28.94 6.83 13.94
CA MET A 1 27.98 6.65 15.06
C MET A 1 26.68 6.11 14.46
N PHE A 2 26.35 4.84 14.69
CA PHE A 2 25.12 4.23 14.17
C PHE A 2 23.92 4.70 15.01
N MET A 3 22.88 5.23 14.36
CA MET A 3 21.64 5.58 15.06
C MET A 3 20.85 4.30 15.31
N GLN A 4 21.04 3.67 16.47
CA GLN A 4 20.22 2.52 16.87
C GLN A 4 18.77 2.98 17.03
N ARG A 5 17.88 2.41 16.23
CA ARG A 5 16.43 2.59 16.34
C ARG A 5 15.85 1.27 16.82
N ALA A 6 15.17 1.28 17.97
CA ALA A 6 14.39 0.13 18.39
C ALA A 6 13.16 0.04 17.48
N TYR A 7 13.06 -1.08 16.75
CA TYR A 7 11.87 -1.45 15.99
C TYR A 7 11.10 -2.47 16.82
N LEU A 8 9.84 -2.16 17.12
CA LEU A 8 8.99 -3.11 17.83
C LEU A 8 8.48 -4.14 16.81
N LEU A 9 9.06 -5.35 16.84
CA LEU A 9 8.62 -6.50 16.03
C LEU A 9 7.52 -7.34 16.72
N LEU A 10 7.09 -6.95 17.92
CA LEU A 10 6.06 -7.64 18.70
C LEU A 10 4.67 -7.36 18.09
N GLY A 11 4.02 -8.43 17.59
CA GLY A 11 2.67 -8.40 16.99
C GLY A 11 2.60 -8.55 15.45
N GLY A 12 3.71 -8.94 14.81
CA GLY A 12 3.97 -8.83 13.36
C GLY A 12 3.14 -9.65 12.35
N GLY A 13 1.90 -10.03 12.67
CA GLY A 13 0.97 -10.62 11.69
C GLY A 13 -0.11 -9.63 11.21
N ASP A 14 -0.57 -8.76 12.09
CA ASP A 14 -1.67 -7.82 11.84
C ASP A 14 -1.18 -6.39 12.17
N ILE A 15 -0.37 -5.85 11.27
CA ILE A 15 0.12 -4.47 11.42
C ILE A 15 -1.04 -3.46 11.39
N PRO A 16 -2.21 -3.68 10.73
CA PRO A 16 -3.39 -2.85 10.97
C PRO A 16 -3.82 -2.81 12.44
N ALA A 17 -3.77 -3.94 13.16
CA ALA A 17 -3.99 -3.95 14.60
C ALA A 17 -2.89 -3.17 15.35
N VAL A 18 -1.62 -3.29 14.94
CA VAL A 18 -0.53 -2.47 15.51
C VAL A 18 -0.75 -0.97 15.27
N VAL A 19 -1.15 -0.57 14.07
CA VAL A 19 -1.40 0.83 13.70
C VAL A 19 -2.63 1.39 14.44
N LYS A 20 -3.67 0.59 14.64
CA LYS A 20 -4.86 1.02 15.39
C LYS A 20 -4.64 1.02 16.90
N ALA A 21 -3.99 -0.01 17.45
CA ALA A 21 -3.87 -0.21 18.90
C ALA A 21 -2.59 0.40 19.50
N LEU A 22 -1.49 0.46 18.75
CA LEU A 22 -0.20 0.96 19.25
C LEU A 22 0.14 2.36 18.73
N LEU A 23 -0.37 2.76 17.56
CA LEU A 23 -0.22 4.12 17.03
C LEU A 23 -1.48 4.98 17.17
N ASN A 24 -2.61 4.40 17.59
CA ASN A 24 -3.88 5.13 17.69
C ASN A 24 -4.25 5.90 16.42
N MET A 25 -3.97 5.34 15.24
CA MET A 25 -4.32 6.00 13.97
C MET A 25 -5.76 5.67 13.54
N LYS A 26 -6.42 6.61 12.86
CA LYS A 26 -7.79 6.45 12.33
C LYS A 26 -7.84 5.56 11.07
N GLY A 27 -6.69 5.24 10.47
CA GLY A 27 -6.58 4.36 9.30
C GLY A 27 -6.99 5.07 7.99
N PRO A 28 -7.76 4.42 7.09
CA PRO A 28 -8.13 4.96 5.76
C PRO A 28 -9.09 6.18 5.81
N ASN A 29 -9.59 6.57 6.97
CA ASN A 29 -10.53 7.69 7.15
C ASN A 29 -9.85 9.08 7.34
N ALA A 30 -8.54 9.18 7.10
CA ALA A 30 -7.78 10.43 7.26
C ALA A 30 -7.85 11.29 5.97
N ILE A 31 -7.98 12.61 6.10
CA ILE A 31 -8.25 13.52 4.96
C ILE A 31 -6.97 14.01 4.25
N LEU A 32 -5.83 14.16 4.95
CA LEU A 32 -4.63 14.79 4.37
C LEU A 32 -3.57 13.79 3.84
N PRO A 33 -3.10 13.94 2.57
CA PRO A 33 -2.24 12.97 1.90
C PRO A 33 -0.76 13.35 2.08
N CYS A 34 -0.18 13.07 3.25
CA CYS A 34 1.22 12.62 3.24
C CYS A 34 1.58 11.90 4.55
N ARG A 35 1.69 10.57 4.48
CA ARG A 35 2.15 9.72 5.60
C ARG A 35 3.62 9.94 5.98
N SER A 36 4.43 10.61 5.17
CA SER A 36 5.88 10.79 5.38
C SER A 36 6.33 12.24 5.60
N CYS A 37 5.62 13.22 5.04
CA CYS A 37 6.04 14.61 4.92
C CYS A 37 5.73 15.41 6.19
N ASN A 38 4.77 14.95 7.01
CA ASN A 38 4.37 15.62 8.26
C ASN A 38 4.69 14.82 9.54
N ILE A 39 5.48 13.73 9.44
CA ILE A 39 5.91 12.91 10.60
C ILE A 39 6.57 13.74 11.73
N ARG A 40 7.09 14.94 11.42
CA ARG A 40 7.70 15.83 12.42
C ARG A 40 6.72 16.33 13.49
N GLY A 41 5.41 16.15 13.29
CA GLY A 41 4.36 16.63 14.20
C GLY A 41 3.49 15.55 14.85
N PHE A 42 3.75 14.24 14.65
CA PHE A 42 2.80 13.19 15.05
C PHE A 42 2.33 13.31 16.51
N LEU A 43 3.27 13.40 17.47
CA LEU A 43 2.92 13.54 18.89
C LEU A 43 2.35 14.91 19.25
N ARG A 44 2.62 15.95 18.45
CA ARG A 44 2.03 17.28 18.63
C ARG A 44 0.55 17.24 18.24
N GLN A 45 0.26 16.70 17.06
CA GLN A 45 -1.08 16.52 16.54
C GLN A 45 -1.91 15.58 17.43
N ALA A 46 -1.32 14.50 17.93
CA ALA A 46 -1.99 13.61 18.87
C ALA A 46 -2.41 14.34 20.16
N LYS A 47 -1.53 15.20 20.70
CA LYS A 47 -1.85 16.03 21.86
C LYS A 47 -2.90 17.08 21.57
N GLU A 48 -2.92 17.67 20.38
CA GLU A 48 -3.97 18.60 19.96
C GLU A 48 -5.34 17.91 19.96
N VAL A 49 -5.41 16.65 19.53
CA VAL A 49 -6.63 15.83 19.58
C VAL A 49 -7.05 15.52 21.03
N ASP A 50 -6.09 15.19 21.90
CA ASP A 50 -6.36 14.91 23.33
C ASP A 50 -6.81 16.16 24.11
N LEU A 51 -6.31 17.33 23.73
CA LEU A 51 -6.56 18.61 24.40
C LEU A 51 -7.75 19.39 23.81
N ALA A 52 -8.42 18.85 22.79
CA ALA A 52 -9.59 19.47 22.18
C ALA A 52 -10.67 19.77 23.24
N ALA A 53 -11.31 20.92 23.14
CA ALA A 53 -12.25 21.40 24.15
C ALA A 53 -13.57 20.61 24.14
N THR A 54 -13.91 19.98 23.00
CA THR A 54 -15.12 19.19 22.83
C THR A 54 -14.85 17.87 22.11
N LYS A 55 -15.74 16.89 22.30
CA LYS A 55 -15.73 15.62 21.57
C LYS A 55 -15.77 15.83 20.06
N THR A 56 -16.60 16.76 19.60
CA THR A 56 -16.75 17.07 18.16
C THR A 56 -15.46 17.60 17.56
N GLU A 57 -14.82 18.56 18.23
CA GLU A 57 -13.53 19.10 17.81
C GLU A 57 -12.43 18.02 17.80
N SER A 58 -12.41 17.15 18.81
CA SER A 58 -11.49 16.00 18.86
C SER A 58 -11.72 15.05 17.67
N ASP A 59 -12.98 14.73 17.35
CA ASP A 59 -13.33 13.84 16.24
C ASP A 59 -12.98 14.43 14.87
N ASP A 60 -13.15 15.75 14.70
CA ASP A 60 -12.78 16.51 13.50
C ASP A 60 -11.27 16.56 13.32
N LEU A 61 -10.51 16.95 14.34
CA LEU A 61 -9.04 16.93 14.33
C LEU A 61 -8.51 15.52 14.08
N ALA A 62 -9.13 14.51 14.69
CA ALA A 62 -8.75 13.13 14.47
C ALA A 62 -8.97 12.68 13.03
N LYS A 63 -10.01 13.21 12.36
CA LYS A 63 -10.30 12.93 10.95
C LYS A 63 -9.32 13.66 10.03
N GLU A 64 -8.99 14.91 10.36
CA GLU A 64 -8.04 15.72 9.61
C GLU A 64 -6.63 15.11 9.66
N TYR A 65 -6.14 14.82 10.87
CA TYR A 65 -4.78 14.31 11.10
C TYR A 65 -4.66 12.79 10.90
N GLY A 66 -5.77 12.06 10.97
CA GLY A 66 -5.75 10.60 10.96
C GLY A 66 -5.22 9.97 12.25
N ILE A 67 -5.24 10.71 13.37
CA ILE A 67 -4.73 10.30 14.69
C ILE A 67 -5.89 10.42 15.69
N LYS A 68 -6.19 9.36 16.45
CA LYS A 68 -7.29 9.36 17.42
C LYS A 68 -6.93 9.98 18.75
N GLU A 69 -5.70 9.74 19.23
CA GLU A 69 -5.23 10.18 20.55
C GLU A 69 -3.71 9.93 20.66
N THR A 70 -3.07 10.44 21.71
CA THR A 70 -1.66 10.12 22.01
C THR A 70 -1.48 8.64 22.34
N PRO A 71 -0.57 7.92 21.65
CA PRO A 71 -0.32 6.52 21.98
C PRO A 71 0.28 6.33 23.37
N ILE A 72 -0.19 5.34 24.12
CA ILE A 72 0.36 5.01 25.45
C ILE A 72 1.86 4.69 25.40
N LEU A 73 2.32 4.10 24.30
CA LEU A 73 3.72 3.77 24.09
C LEU A 73 4.61 5.00 23.85
N SER A 74 4.04 6.20 23.68
CA SER A 74 4.80 7.46 23.56
C SER A 74 5.57 7.81 24.84
N HIS A 75 5.19 7.23 25.99
CA HIS A 75 5.93 7.34 27.24
C HIS A 75 7.26 6.58 27.22
N LEU A 76 7.46 5.66 26.27
CA LEU A 76 8.71 4.92 26.11
C LEU A 76 9.68 5.73 25.24
N SER A 77 10.71 6.31 25.87
CA SER A 77 11.75 7.11 25.20
C SER A 77 12.56 6.33 24.14
N LEU A 78 12.50 5.00 24.18
CA LEU A 78 13.14 4.10 23.20
C LEU A 78 12.41 4.04 21.86
N LEU A 79 11.12 4.42 21.81
CA LEU A 79 10.30 4.39 20.60
C LEU A 79 10.21 5.78 19.98
N LYS A 80 10.37 5.85 18.66
CA LYS A 80 10.22 7.07 17.88
C LYS A 80 8.92 6.98 17.10
N PHE A 81 7.94 7.82 17.43
CA PHE A 81 6.66 7.80 16.74
C PHE A 81 6.69 8.68 15.48
N PRO A 82 6.16 8.20 14.34
CA PRO A 82 5.72 6.83 14.04
C PRO A 82 6.88 5.93 13.51
N ALA A 83 8.11 6.45 13.42
CA ALA A 83 9.24 5.79 12.74
C ALA A 83 9.68 4.41 13.28
N SER A 84 9.32 4.06 14.51
CA SER A 84 9.57 2.75 15.12
C SER A 84 8.56 1.68 14.68
N PHE A 85 7.49 2.08 13.99
CA PHE A 85 6.42 1.23 13.50
C PHE A 85 6.43 1.29 11.97
N PRO A 86 6.96 0.25 11.30
CA PRO A 86 7.00 0.24 9.85
C PRO A 86 5.58 0.22 9.27
N PRO A 87 5.33 0.94 8.16
CA PRO A 87 4.07 0.85 7.46
C PRO A 87 3.85 -0.59 6.97
N ASP A 88 2.60 -1.06 7.05
CA ASP A 88 2.25 -2.37 6.51
C ASP A 88 2.25 -2.34 4.99
N PHE A 89 3.33 -2.82 4.38
CA PHE A 89 3.45 -2.90 2.95
C PHE A 89 2.44 -3.88 2.33
N MET A 90 2.17 -5.01 3.00
CA MET A 90 1.23 -6.01 2.48
C MET A 90 -0.18 -5.47 2.41
N HIS A 91 -0.68 -4.84 3.47
CA HIS A 91 -2.03 -4.27 3.46
C HIS A 91 -2.14 -3.03 2.56
N ILE A 92 -1.07 -2.25 2.39
CA ILE A 92 -1.07 -1.17 1.38
C ILE A 92 -1.27 -1.77 0.00
N MET A 93 -0.54 -2.84 -0.34
CA MET A 93 -0.66 -3.50 -1.64
C MET A 93 -1.99 -4.23 -1.84
N GLU A 94 -2.51 -4.87 -0.79
CA GLU A 94 -3.83 -5.51 -0.79
C GLU A 94 -4.97 -4.52 -1.06
N ASN A 95 -4.80 -3.23 -0.73
CA ASN A 95 -5.79 -2.20 -1.09
C ASN A 95 -5.49 -1.54 -2.45
N LEU A 96 -4.21 -1.33 -2.77
CA LEU A 96 -3.79 -0.64 -3.99
C LEU A 96 -4.04 -1.49 -5.25
N ILE A 97 -3.54 -2.73 -5.26
CA ILE A 97 -3.59 -3.61 -6.44
C ILE A 97 -5.02 -3.84 -6.91
N PRO A 98 -5.99 -4.14 -6.02
CA PRO A 98 -7.36 -4.34 -6.48
C PRO A 98 -7.99 -3.06 -7.04
N HIS A 99 -7.67 -1.89 -6.48
CA HIS A 99 -8.14 -0.61 -7.05
C HIS A 99 -7.54 -0.35 -8.43
N LEU A 100 -6.27 -0.71 -8.66
CA LEU A 100 -5.66 -0.63 -9.99
C LEU A 100 -6.37 -1.58 -10.96
N VAL A 101 -6.69 -2.80 -10.52
CA VAL A 101 -7.47 -3.76 -11.33
C VAL A 101 -8.87 -3.21 -11.65
N ASP A 102 -9.56 -2.59 -10.70
CA ASP A 102 -10.86 -1.93 -10.96
C ASP A 102 -10.73 -0.83 -12.02
N HIS A 103 -9.65 -0.06 -11.94
CA HIS A 103 -9.34 1.00 -12.87
C HIS A 103 -9.07 0.46 -14.28
N TYR A 104 -8.34 -0.64 -14.41
CA TYR A 104 -8.00 -1.26 -15.68
C TYR A 104 -9.15 -2.07 -16.30
N THR A 105 -10.06 -2.59 -15.47
CA THR A 105 -11.21 -3.39 -15.92
C THR A 105 -12.45 -2.56 -16.26
N GLY A 106 -12.37 -1.23 -16.11
CA GLY A 106 -13.50 -0.33 -16.33
C GLY A 106 -14.62 -0.43 -15.29
N ALA A 107 -14.42 -1.23 -14.23
CA ALA A 107 -15.30 -1.27 -13.07
C ALA A 107 -15.21 0.01 -12.22
N PHE A 108 -14.13 0.78 -12.40
CA PHE A 108 -14.01 2.15 -11.89
C PHE A 108 -14.56 3.14 -12.92
N LYS A 109 -15.43 4.06 -12.49
CA LYS A 109 -16.14 5.02 -13.36
C LYS A 109 -15.20 5.68 -14.38
N GLY A 110 -15.44 5.46 -15.69
CA GLY A 110 -14.93 6.32 -16.76
C GLY A 110 -13.79 5.80 -17.63
N LEU A 111 -13.36 4.53 -17.50
CA LEU A 111 -12.31 3.93 -18.35
C LEU A 111 -12.74 2.56 -18.90
N ASP A 112 -13.55 2.56 -19.95
CA ASP A 112 -13.95 1.33 -20.66
C ASP A 112 -12.80 0.81 -21.55
N GLU A 113 -11.86 0.06 -20.97
CA GLU A 113 -10.87 -0.75 -21.72
C GLU A 113 -11.11 -2.27 -21.54
N GLY A 114 -12.34 -2.67 -21.16
CA GLY A 114 -12.70 -4.01 -20.67
C GLY A 114 -12.67 -5.19 -21.65
N HIS A 115 -12.25 -5.03 -22.91
CA HIS A 115 -12.35 -6.11 -23.91
C HIS A 115 -11.27 -7.20 -23.80
N VAL A 116 -10.15 -6.92 -23.13
CA VAL A 116 -9.01 -7.87 -23.01
C VAL A 116 -9.10 -8.76 -21.76
N TRP A 117 -9.92 -8.37 -20.79
CA TRP A 117 -9.84 -8.94 -19.44
C TRP A 117 -10.23 -10.42 -19.35
N GLU A 118 -11.14 -10.91 -20.20
CA GLU A 118 -11.52 -12.32 -20.20
C GLU A 118 -10.35 -13.24 -20.62
N ALA A 119 -9.57 -12.81 -21.62
CA ALA A 119 -8.39 -13.56 -22.05
C ALA A 119 -7.28 -13.55 -20.99
N ILE A 120 -7.07 -12.40 -20.33
CA ILE A 120 -6.14 -12.25 -19.21
C ILE A 120 -6.54 -13.17 -18.04
N ARG A 121 -7.84 -13.24 -17.74
CA ARG A 121 -8.38 -14.10 -16.69
C ARG A 121 -8.12 -15.57 -16.97
N GLN A 122 -8.47 -16.04 -18.17
CA GLN A 122 -8.28 -17.45 -18.53
C GLN A 122 -6.80 -17.83 -18.47
N ALA A 123 -5.92 -16.97 -18.99
CA ALA A 123 -4.47 -17.18 -18.91
C ALA A 123 -3.96 -17.23 -17.45
N ALA A 124 -4.50 -16.41 -16.54
CA ALA A 124 -4.15 -16.46 -15.12
C ALA A 124 -4.58 -17.78 -14.44
N VAL A 125 -5.74 -18.33 -14.83
CA VAL A 125 -6.21 -19.64 -14.32
C VAL A 125 -5.34 -20.78 -14.87
N ASP A 126 -5.07 -20.78 -16.17
CA ASP A 126 -4.29 -21.82 -16.86
C ASP A 126 -2.83 -21.86 -16.38
N THR A 127 -2.23 -20.69 -16.10
CA THR A 127 -0.88 -20.60 -15.51
C THR A 127 -0.81 -21.17 -14.10
N GLY A 128 -1.93 -21.21 -13.38
CA GLY A 128 -2.01 -21.80 -12.04
C GLY A 128 -1.65 -23.29 -11.98
N ASP A 129 -1.73 -24.01 -13.11
CA ASP A 129 -1.37 -25.43 -13.21
C ASP A 129 0.10 -25.65 -13.58
N THR A 130 0.81 -24.60 -14.01
CA THR A 130 2.20 -24.68 -14.50
C THR A 130 3.21 -23.95 -13.61
N ILE A 131 2.78 -22.97 -12.80
CA ILE A 131 3.67 -22.25 -11.87
C ILE A 131 4.05 -23.18 -10.70
N PRO A 132 5.36 -23.41 -10.44
CA PRO A 132 5.77 -24.19 -9.29
C PRO A 132 5.36 -23.51 -7.98
N SER A 133 4.91 -24.30 -7.00
CA SER A 133 4.50 -23.79 -5.68
C SER A 133 5.59 -23.02 -4.93
N SER A 134 6.86 -23.16 -5.31
CA SER A 134 7.97 -22.36 -4.79
C SER A 134 7.89 -20.87 -5.14
N TYR A 135 7.14 -20.50 -6.17
CA TYR A 135 6.91 -19.12 -6.59
C TYR A 135 5.67 -18.49 -5.93
N GLY A 136 4.97 -19.25 -5.08
CA GLY A 136 3.83 -18.79 -4.30
C GLY A 136 2.55 -19.57 -4.57
N ARG A 137 1.45 -19.09 -3.99
CA ARG A 137 0.13 -19.71 -4.13
C ARG A 137 -0.42 -19.62 -5.56
N ARG A 138 -1.20 -20.65 -5.94
CA ARG A 138 -2.07 -20.62 -7.12
C ARG A 138 -3.05 -19.44 -7.06
N ILE A 139 -3.09 -18.66 -8.13
CA ILE A 139 -3.93 -17.47 -8.24
C ILE A 139 -5.38 -17.88 -8.53
N PRO A 140 -6.37 -17.46 -7.71
CA PRO A 140 -7.78 -17.67 -8.00
C PRO A 140 -8.23 -16.85 -9.21
N ASP A 141 -9.41 -17.14 -9.75
CA ASP A 141 -10.03 -16.27 -10.74
C ASP A 141 -10.36 -14.89 -10.12
N ILE A 142 -9.76 -13.84 -10.68
CA ILE A 142 -9.86 -12.45 -10.20
C ILE A 142 -11.30 -11.93 -10.21
N SER A 143 -12.15 -12.44 -11.11
CA SER A 143 -13.52 -11.95 -11.30
C SER A 143 -14.55 -12.61 -10.39
N SER A 144 -14.46 -13.93 -10.23
CA SER A 144 -15.44 -14.74 -9.50
C SER A 144 -15.04 -15.01 -8.06
N ALA A 145 -13.75 -14.87 -7.72
CA ALA A 145 -13.19 -15.22 -6.42
C ALA A 145 -12.31 -14.11 -5.82
N ARG A 146 -12.56 -12.83 -6.14
CA ARG A 146 -11.77 -11.70 -5.63
C ARG A 146 -11.68 -11.66 -4.09
N THR A 147 -12.74 -12.06 -3.41
CA THR A 147 -12.79 -12.16 -1.94
C THR A 147 -11.92 -13.28 -1.37
N GLN A 148 -11.46 -14.21 -2.22
CA GLN A 148 -10.55 -15.30 -1.87
C GLN A 148 -9.08 -14.95 -2.15
N PHE A 149 -8.80 -13.79 -2.77
CA PHE A 149 -7.44 -13.32 -2.93
C PHE A 149 -6.88 -12.90 -1.57
N THR A 150 -5.83 -13.59 -1.15
CA THR A 150 -4.98 -13.15 -0.05
C THR A 150 -4.02 -12.07 -0.54
N ALA A 151 -3.40 -11.33 0.38
CA ALA A 151 -2.30 -10.43 0.06
C ALA A 151 -1.19 -11.14 -0.76
N GLU A 152 -0.83 -12.38 -0.41
CA GLU A 152 0.13 -13.20 -1.17
C GLU A 152 -0.31 -13.41 -2.62
N ALA A 153 -1.59 -13.75 -2.86
CA ALA A 153 -2.12 -13.95 -4.21
C ALA A 153 -2.03 -12.66 -5.04
N TRP A 154 -2.34 -11.50 -4.44
CA TRP A 154 -2.18 -10.21 -5.12
C TRP A 154 -0.72 -9.91 -5.49
N PHE A 155 0.23 -10.24 -4.62
CA PHE A 155 1.65 -10.04 -4.90
C PHE A 155 2.15 -10.94 -6.04
N VAL A 156 1.83 -12.22 -6.00
CA VAL A 156 2.22 -13.19 -7.04
C VAL A 156 1.60 -12.79 -8.38
N TRP A 157 0.32 -12.42 -8.39
CA TRP A 157 -0.32 -11.91 -9.60
C TRP A 157 0.38 -10.65 -10.14
N THR A 158 0.62 -9.66 -9.29
CA THR A 158 1.20 -8.36 -9.69
C THR A 158 2.62 -8.46 -10.20
N THR A 159 3.44 -9.32 -9.58
CA THR A 159 4.88 -9.39 -9.87
C THR A 159 5.23 -10.40 -10.96
N LEU A 160 4.45 -11.47 -11.14
CA LEU A 160 4.76 -12.55 -12.07
C LEU A 160 3.82 -12.60 -13.29
N LEU A 161 2.51 -12.42 -13.09
CA LEU A 161 1.51 -12.63 -14.14
C LEU A 161 1.15 -11.32 -14.85
N ALA A 162 0.76 -10.30 -14.08
CA ALA A 162 0.26 -9.03 -14.60
C ALA A 162 1.21 -8.32 -15.57
N PRO A 163 2.55 -8.31 -15.41
CA PRO A 163 3.43 -7.63 -16.36
C PRO A 163 3.36 -8.19 -17.77
N GLU A 164 3.22 -9.52 -17.89
CA GLU A 164 3.10 -10.20 -19.18
C GLU A 164 1.67 -10.13 -19.70
N LEU A 165 0.68 -10.35 -18.82
CA LEU A 165 -0.73 -10.36 -19.19
C LEU A 165 -1.24 -8.98 -19.64
N LEU A 166 -0.75 -7.90 -19.01
CA LEU A 166 -1.15 -6.53 -19.33
C LEU A 166 -0.31 -5.90 -20.45
N HIS A 167 0.74 -6.59 -20.93
CA HIS A 167 1.61 -6.05 -21.96
C HIS A 167 0.85 -5.79 -23.26
N LYS A 168 0.93 -4.55 -23.76
CA LYS A 168 0.23 -4.07 -24.99
C LYS A 168 -1.30 -4.18 -24.94
N GLN A 169 -1.90 -4.29 -23.75
CA GLN A 169 -3.35 -4.39 -23.62
C GLN A 169 -4.06 -3.05 -23.43
N PHE A 170 -3.34 -2.03 -22.96
CA PHE A 170 -3.88 -0.69 -22.79
C PHE A 170 -3.86 0.10 -24.10
N THR A 171 -4.90 0.88 -24.37
CA THR A 171 -4.92 1.79 -25.54
C THR A 171 -3.83 2.84 -25.43
N ASN A 172 -3.59 3.31 -24.20
CA ASN A 172 -2.51 4.24 -23.88
C ASN A 172 -1.42 3.54 -23.06
N ASN A 173 -0.24 3.40 -23.66
CA ASN A 173 0.90 2.72 -23.04
C ASN A 173 1.34 3.34 -21.71
N LYS A 174 1.00 4.61 -21.43
CA LYS A 174 1.32 5.27 -20.16
C LYS A 174 0.82 4.50 -18.93
N TYR A 175 -0.31 3.80 -19.03
CA TYR A 175 -0.88 3.04 -17.92
C TYR A 175 -0.08 1.76 -17.67
N TYR A 176 0.34 1.09 -18.74
CA TYR A 176 1.26 -0.05 -18.64
C TYR A 176 2.60 0.37 -18.05
N ASP A 177 3.20 1.45 -18.56
CA ASP A 177 4.50 1.93 -18.10
C ASP A 177 4.46 2.37 -16.62
N HIS A 178 3.34 2.96 -16.21
CA HIS A 178 3.07 3.29 -14.81
C HIS A 178 2.96 2.03 -13.94
N PHE A 179 2.18 1.04 -14.37
CA PHE A 179 2.09 -0.26 -13.69
C PHE A 179 3.44 -0.98 -13.61
N ALA A 180 4.18 -1.07 -14.70
CA ALA A 180 5.48 -1.73 -14.76
C ALA A 180 6.51 -1.08 -13.81
N ARG A 181 6.45 0.26 -13.64
CA ARG A 181 7.26 0.95 -12.64
C ARG A 181 6.91 0.54 -11.21
N LEU A 182 5.62 0.35 -10.88
CA LEU A 182 5.21 -0.19 -9.58
C LEU A 182 5.84 -1.57 -9.33
N VAL A 183 5.73 -2.47 -10.31
CA VAL A 183 6.28 -3.83 -10.22
C VAL A 183 7.80 -3.79 -10.00
N LYS A 184 8.51 -2.91 -10.70
CA LYS A 184 9.96 -2.71 -10.50
C LYS A 184 10.29 -2.25 -9.07
N LEU A 185 9.52 -1.30 -8.53
CA LEU A 185 9.70 -0.82 -7.15
C LEU A 185 9.42 -1.91 -6.12
N ILE A 186 8.36 -2.70 -6.32
CA ILE A 186 8.03 -3.87 -5.49
C ILE A 186 9.20 -4.86 -5.50
N ASN A 187 9.70 -5.23 -6.68
CA ASN A 187 10.80 -6.19 -6.80
C ASN A 187 12.10 -5.69 -6.15
N LEU A 188 12.36 -4.38 -6.17
CA LEU A 188 13.47 -3.79 -5.39
C LEU A 188 13.29 -3.98 -3.88
N CYS A 189 12.06 -3.88 -3.38
CA CYS A 189 11.74 -4.12 -1.97
C CYS A 189 11.84 -5.60 -1.57
N LEU A 190 11.63 -6.53 -2.51
CA LEU A 190 11.75 -7.98 -2.27
C LEU A 190 13.20 -8.50 -2.34
N GLY A 191 14.16 -7.64 -2.68
CA GLY A 191 15.57 -8.00 -2.72
C GLY A 191 16.09 -8.44 -1.35
N TRP A 192 16.87 -9.54 -1.32
CA TRP A 192 17.49 -10.06 -0.11
C TRP A 192 18.35 -9.02 0.64
N THR A 193 18.94 -8.10 -0.12
CA THR A 193 19.67 -6.95 0.40
C THR A 193 19.30 -5.70 -0.39
N ILE A 194 19.17 -4.59 0.32
CA ILE A 194 18.86 -3.28 -0.27
C ILE A 194 20.04 -2.35 -0.01
N THR A 195 20.68 -1.88 -1.08
CA THR A 195 21.76 -0.88 -1.01
C THR A 195 21.21 0.50 -0.68
N LYS A 196 22.08 1.43 -0.25
CA LYS A 196 21.68 2.82 0.00
C LYS A 196 21.11 3.51 -1.24
N ASP A 197 21.67 3.23 -2.41
CA ASP A 197 21.21 3.79 -3.66
C ASP A 197 19.84 3.22 -4.05
N GLN A 198 19.64 1.91 -3.91
CA GLN A 198 18.32 1.30 -4.09
C GLN A 198 17.30 1.84 -3.09
N LEU A 199 17.69 2.06 -1.83
CA LEU A 199 16.80 2.68 -0.84
C LEU A 199 16.39 4.11 -1.26
N SER A 200 17.31 4.88 -1.85
CA SER A 200 16.99 6.19 -2.41
C SER A 200 16.03 6.07 -3.60
N GLN A 201 16.28 5.11 -4.50
CA GLN A 201 15.42 4.84 -5.65
C GLN A 201 14.01 4.42 -5.23
N ILE A 202 13.88 3.54 -4.23
CA ILE A 202 12.60 3.12 -3.68
C ILE A 202 11.83 4.33 -3.13
N ARG A 203 12.49 5.19 -2.35
CA ARG A 203 11.86 6.36 -1.74
C ARG A 203 11.35 7.35 -2.77
N VAL A 204 12.20 7.76 -3.71
CA VAL A 204 11.84 8.72 -4.74
C VAL A 204 10.83 8.12 -5.71
N GLY A 205 11.06 6.87 -6.13
CA GLY A 205 10.21 6.20 -7.11
C GLY A 205 8.77 5.99 -6.63
N PHE A 206 8.54 5.65 -5.36
CA PHE A 206 7.15 5.56 -4.85
C PHE A 206 6.45 6.92 -4.79
N ILE A 207 7.18 8.01 -4.51
CA ILE A 207 6.62 9.37 -4.51
C ILE A 207 6.20 9.75 -5.93
N GLU A 208 7.13 9.65 -6.88
CA GLU A 208 6.87 9.96 -8.29
C GLU A 208 5.74 9.10 -8.86
N TRP A 209 5.68 7.82 -8.48
CA TRP A 209 4.62 6.92 -8.91
C TRP A 209 3.23 7.38 -8.44
N VAL A 210 3.10 7.82 -7.18
CA VAL A 210 1.83 8.35 -6.65
C VAL A 210 1.45 9.67 -7.33
N GLU A 211 2.40 10.58 -7.52
CA GLU A 211 2.15 11.85 -8.22
C GLU A 211 1.74 11.64 -9.69
N ASP A 212 2.28 10.62 -10.36
CA ASP A 212 1.83 10.22 -11.69
C ASP A 212 0.43 9.60 -11.65
N TYR A 213 0.13 8.78 -10.64
CA TYR A 213 -1.20 8.18 -10.47
C TYR A 213 -2.29 9.25 -10.32
N GLU A 214 -2.07 10.23 -9.43
CA GLU A 214 -3.00 11.36 -9.21
C GLU A 214 -3.18 12.24 -10.46
N ARG A 215 -2.18 12.31 -11.33
CA ARG A 215 -2.30 13.01 -12.63
C ARG A 215 -3.06 12.20 -13.67
N TYR A 216 -3.01 10.88 -13.61
CA TYR A 216 -3.62 9.98 -14.60
C TYR A 216 -5.07 9.64 -14.26
N VAL A 217 -5.43 9.64 -12.98
CA VAL A 217 -6.77 9.34 -12.50
C VAL A 217 -7.43 10.65 -12.03
N PRO A 218 -8.42 11.21 -12.75
CA PRO A 218 -9.16 12.36 -12.23
C PRO A 218 -9.93 11.92 -10.98
N ILE A 219 -9.66 12.62 -9.86
CA ILE A 219 -10.34 12.46 -8.57
C ILE A 219 -11.76 13.01 -8.65
#